data_AF-A0A6V7TIH4-F1
#
_entry.id   AF-A0A6V7TIH4-F1
#
_cell.length_a   1.000
_cell.length_b   1.000
_cell.length_c   1.000
_cell.angle_alpha   90.00
_cell.angle_beta   90.00
_cell.angle_gamma   90.00
#
_symmetry.space_group_name_H-M   'P 1'
#
loop_
_entity.id
_entity.type
_entity.pdbx_description
1 polymer ?
#
loop_
_entity_poly.entity_id
_entity_poly.type
_entity_poly.pdbx_seq_one_letter_code
_entity_poly.pdbx_strand_id
1 'polypeptide(L)'
;MGPIRCFFHFCGYSISRWPFCFGLISLVVVIILSTGMVWIQIKDRIRDGYTPENSPSRLENEAMRRFWNSYGDPMKAQLMIRSKIAEQNMLSLQHLNEAIKLMNFLIWEFKCFENKKNQNLTKIFTYSDICSPYCEFNFGLELFVDAFTQTIASLKEENENLNQNLSFPISTIHSLDIHLDLFFFGVKLKEENNEETNKYNIEQKITNMERIEMVLIRFQSARSSPERTRQLIIWELGVFDFLQNKFKSDIIDAQIIGVEILESEMTRDHQDNVKYFALGLLAIAVFVGINVFGTSAVLGNFDFGKTFIAIATILCPMLAIGSTFGILSIFGIRINSFLLILPYLILGIGVDDGFLLMLRWFQLAKHIVEPRKRLKFVIKEMGPSITVTTLTNVISFGVGAFTPTPEIRLFCFGTAIALTFDYILQLTLFCPIMLFSAKFENSSLNKKQPKVDLIINENKMSAVIRKRKYSPFEANNNDKINGWIYKKLNKIIKLYIYLLNTRCFFLVTIVCLLFYLYVAIVGLLNINSKLDLNKILPRDSKMRESSLLLEKQVWSNYLPITVLVEGPLNISSNKQMDKFWEMVDEFESMPNSKGNFRKKII
;
A
#
# COMPACT_ATOMS: atom_id res chain seq x y z
N MET A 1 25.31 18.25 37.46
CA MET A 1 24.58 17.32 36.56
C MET A 1 24.56 17.93 35.18
N GLY A 2 24.59 17.14 34.09
CA GLY A 2 24.46 17.70 32.75
C GLY A 2 23.06 18.32 32.53
N PRO A 3 22.93 19.35 31.67
CA PRO A 3 21.71 20.16 31.53
C PRO A 3 20.47 19.32 31.18
N ILE A 4 20.62 18.33 30.29
CA ILE A 4 19.53 17.43 29.88
C ILE A 4 18.98 16.63 31.07
N ARG A 5 19.84 16.15 31.97
CA ARG A 5 19.40 15.40 33.16
C ARG A 5 18.70 16.29 34.18
N CYS A 6 19.04 17.58 34.24
CA CYS A 6 18.33 18.55 35.07
C CYS A 6 16.91 18.79 34.52
N PHE A 7 16.76 18.91 33.19
CA PHE A 7 15.45 19.00 32.54
C PHE A 7 14.56 17.79 32.87
N PHE A 8 15.05 16.57 32.65
CA PHE A 8 14.25 15.37 32.95
C PHE A 8 13.99 15.16 34.44
N HIS A 9 14.88 15.62 35.33
CA HIS A 9 14.61 15.63 36.77
C HIS A 9 13.49 16.60 37.14
N PHE A 10 13.45 17.78 36.51
CA PHE A 10 12.35 18.73 36.66
C PHE A 10 11.03 18.18 36.09
N CYS A 11 11.04 17.61 34.87
CA CYS A 11 9.87 16.94 34.29
C CYS A 11 9.35 15.83 35.20
N GLY A 12 10.23 14.97 35.69
CA GLY A 12 9.88 13.91 36.63
C GLY A 12 9.35 14.46 37.96
N TYR A 13 9.88 15.59 38.43
CA TYR A 13 9.35 16.27 39.62
C TYR A 13 7.90 16.70 39.41
N SER A 14 7.61 17.39 38.30
CA SER A 14 6.28 17.89 37.96
C SER A 14 5.26 16.76 37.78
N ILE A 15 5.60 15.72 37.00
CA ILE A 15 4.72 14.56 36.75
C ILE A 15 4.43 13.81 38.05
N SER A 16 5.45 13.63 38.91
CA SER A 16 5.26 12.92 40.19
C SER A 16 4.41 13.68 41.21
N ARG A 17 4.35 15.02 41.12
CA ARG A 17 3.57 15.86 42.03
C ARG A 17 2.09 15.92 41.64
N TRP A 18 1.80 15.94 40.34
CA TRP A 18 0.44 16.06 39.79
C TRP A 18 0.08 14.94 38.79
N PRO A 19 0.22 13.65 39.16
CA PRO A 19 0.08 12.54 38.22
C PRO A 19 -1.33 12.43 37.63
N PHE A 20 -2.37 12.68 38.43
CA PHE A 20 -3.76 12.63 37.98
C PHE A 20 -4.08 13.75 36.97
N CYS A 21 -3.53 14.95 37.17
CA CYS A 21 -3.75 16.07 36.25
C CYS A 21 -3.14 15.77 34.88
N PHE A 22 -1.89 15.31 34.83
CA PHE A 22 -1.23 14.95 33.56
C PHE A 22 -1.97 13.82 32.83
N GLY A 23 -2.31 12.73 33.54
CA GLY A 23 -3.04 11.61 32.95
C GLY A 23 -4.42 12.01 32.41
N LEU A 24 -5.17 12.82 33.16
CA LEU A 24 -6.50 13.28 32.75
C LEU A 24 -6.42 14.24 31.56
N ILE A 25 -5.48 15.19 31.57
CA ILE A 25 -5.26 16.10 30.44
C ILE A 25 -4.91 15.31 29.18
N SER A 26 -4.00 14.34 29.28
CA SER A 26 -3.63 13.50 28.13
C SER A 26 -4.81 12.68 27.61
N LEU A 27 -5.63 12.09 28.49
CA LEU A 27 -6.84 11.39 28.05
C LEU A 27 -7.85 12.31 27.37
N VAL A 28 -8.07 13.52 27.91
CA VAL A 28 -8.97 14.51 27.29
C VAL A 28 -8.45 14.92 25.91
N VAL A 29 -7.16 15.21 25.78
CA VAL A 29 -6.53 15.55 24.49
C VAL A 29 -6.67 14.40 23.49
N VAL A 30 -6.39 13.17 23.91
CA VAL A 30 -6.54 11.98 23.05
C VAL A 30 -7.99 11.78 22.63
N ILE A 31 -8.96 11.96 23.52
CA ILE A 31 -10.39 11.85 23.19
C ILE A 31 -10.74 12.90 22.13
N ILE A 32 -10.38 14.16 22.35
CA ILE A 32 -10.65 15.25 21.39
C ILE A 32 -10.02 14.93 20.03
N LEU A 33 -8.75 14.57 19.98
CA LEU A 33 -8.06 14.25 18.72
C LEU A 33 -8.67 13.02 18.04
N SER A 34 -9.00 11.97 18.80
CA SER A 34 -9.56 10.73 18.27
C SER A 34 -11.00 10.88 17.77
N THR A 35 -11.78 11.88 18.21
CA THR A 35 -13.11 12.15 17.60
C THR A 35 -13.03 12.38 16.10
N GLY A 36 -11.89 12.86 15.60
CA GLY A 36 -11.62 13.03 14.18
C GLY A 36 -11.77 11.75 13.35
N MET A 37 -11.62 10.57 13.97
CA MET A 37 -11.76 9.28 13.27
C MET A 37 -13.16 9.07 12.67
N VAL A 38 -14.19 9.80 13.12
CA VAL A 38 -15.54 9.71 12.53
C VAL A 38 -15.56 10.16 11.06
N TRP A 39 -14.66 11.06 10.67
CA TRP A 39 -14.57 11.59 9.30
C TRP A 39 -13.49 10.91 8.47
N ILE A 40 -13.06 9.72 8.86
CA ILE A 40 -12.04 8.96 8.15
C ILE A 40 -12.47 8.65 6.70
N GLN A 41 -11.62 9.02 5.75
CA GLN A 41 -11.81 8.70 4.33
C GLN A 41 -10.66 7.84 3.85
N ILE A 42 -10.90 6.54 3.72
CA ILE A 42 -9.93 5.59 3.17
C ILE A 42 -10.02 5.68 1.65
N LYS A 43 -8.97 6.23 1.03
CA LYS A 43 -8.90 6.37 -0.43
C LYS A 43 -7.46 6.46 -0.91
N ASP A 44 -7.11 5.56 -1.82
CA ASP A 44 -5.86 5.63 -2.58
C ASP A 44 -6.01 6.48 -3.84
N ARG A 45 -4.86 6.93 -4.36
CA ARG A 45 -4.77 7.55 -5.69
C ARG A 45 -3.61 6.91 -6.42
N ILE A 46 -3.85 5.83 -7.15
CA ILE A 46 -2.77 5.08 -7.81
C ILE A 46 -2.13 5.92 -8.92
N ARG A 47 -2.94 6.70 -9.66
CA ARG A 47 -2.44 7.47 -10.80
C ARG A 47 -1.57 8.66 -10.39
N ASP A 48 -2.05 9.47 -9.45
CA ASP A 48 -1.34 10.68 -9.02
C ASP A 48 -0.41 10.43 -7.84
N GLY A 49 -0.76 9.52 -6.93
CA GLY A 49 -0.10 9.37 -5.63
C GLY A 49 1.33 8.83 -5.70
N TYR A 50 1.66 8.06 -6.74
CA TYR A 50 2.98 7.48 -6.95
C TYR A 50 3.86 8.31 -7.88
N THR A 51 3.30 9.36 -8.49
CA THR A 51 4.01 10.25 -9.40
C THR A 51 4.41 11.54 -8.64
N PRO A 52 5.70 11.94 -8.68
CA PRO A 52 6.16 13.20 -8.09
C PRO A 52 5.33 14.40 -8.52
N GLU A 53 5.06 15.34 -7.61
CA GLU A 53 4.19 16.49 -7.94
C GLU A 53 4.77 17.42 -9.02
N ASN A 54 6.09 17.51 -9.08
CA ASN A 54 6.82 18.33 -10.05
C ASN A 54 7.36 17.50 -11.23
N SER A 55 6.80 16.33 -11.53
CA SER A 55 7.29 15.50 -12.64
C SER A 55 6.92 16.10 -14.01
N PRO A 56 7.79 15.95 -15.03
CA PRO A 56 7.44 16.30 -16.41
C PRO A 56 6.16 15.61 -16.89
N SER A 57 5.97 14.34 -16.51
CA SER A 57 4.76 13.58 -16.85
C SER A 57 3.47 14.18 -16.30
N ARG A 58 3.51 14.92 -15.19
CA ARG A 58 2.33 15.65 -14.69
C ARG A 58 2.03 16.89 -15.52
N LEU A 59 3.06 17.60 -15.96
CA LEU A 59 2.91 18.74 -16.88
C LEU A 59 2.33 18.30 -18.22
N GLU A 60 2.82 17.20 -18.77
CA GLU A 60 2.30 16.59 -20.00
C GLU A 60 0.83 16.15 -19.85
N ASN A 61 0.49 15.51 -18.74
CA ASN A 61 -0.90 15.14 -18.45
C ASN A 61 -1.80 16.36 -18.27
N GLU A 62 -1.31 17.45 -17.68
CA GLU A 62 -2.07 18.69 -17.57
C GLU A 62 -2.30 19.35 -18.93
N ALA A 63 -1.29 19.35 -19.81
CA ALA A 63 -1.43 19.81 -21.20
C ALA A 63 -2.48 18.97 -21.95
N MET A 64 -2.46 17.64 -21.78
CA MET A 64 -3.48 16.72 -22.32
C MET A 64 -4.89 17.04 -21.79
N ARG A 65 -5.05 17.32 -20.49
CA ARG A 65 -6.35 17.71 -19.89
C ARG A 65 -6.87 19.02 -20.47
N ARG A 66 -5.99 20.01 -20.68
CA ARG A 66 -6.33 21.29 -21.31
C ARG A 66 -6.78 21.10 -22.75
N PHE A 67 -6.06 20.28 -23.52
CA PHE A 67 -6.41 19.98 -24.92
C PHE A 67 -7.81 19.34 -25.04
N TRP A 68 -8.12 18.36 -24.19
CA TRP A 68 -9.42 17.66 -24.22
C TRP A 68 -10.53 18.34 -23.42
N ASN A 69 -10.27 19.50 -22.81
CA ASN A 69 -11.18 20.16 -21.87
C ASN A 69 -11.75 19.19 -20.82
N SER A 70 -10.87 18.38 -20.20
CA SER A 70 -11.25 17.35 -19.23
C SER A 70 -10.87 17.76 -17.81
N TYR A 71 -11.77 17.51 -16.86
CA TYR A 71 -11.55 17.76 -15.43
C TYR A 71 -10.48 16.82 -14.84
N GLY A 72 -10.41 15.59 -15.34
CA GLY A 72 -9.36 14.63 -14.99
C GLY A 72 -8.90 13.82 -16.19
N ASP A 73 -7.84 13.02 -16.03
CA ASP A 73 -7.42 12.15 -17.13
C ASP A 73 -8.52 11.10 -17.41
N PRO A 74 -8.72 10.76 -18.69
CA PRO A 74 -9.83 9.91 -19.12
C PRO A 74 -9.83 8.58 -18.39
N MET A 75 -11.04 8.07 -18.15
CA MET A 75 -11.21 6.69 -17.72
C MET A 75 -10.77 5.79 -18.86
N LYS A 76 -10.01 4.74 -18.54
CA LYS A 76 -9.62 3.68 -19.47
C LYS A 76 -9.86 2.34 -18.78
N ALA A 77 -10.83 1.57 -19.27
CA ALA A 77 -11.05 0.19 -18.88
C ALA A 77 -10.90 -0.71 -20.11
N GLN A 78 -10.33 -1.88 -19.93
CA GLN A 78 -10.05 -2.83 -21.01
C GLN A 78 -10.65 -4.17 -20.66
N LEU A 79 -11.55 -4.66 -21.50
CA LEU A 79 -12.16 -5.97 -21.40
C LEU A 79 -11.41 -6.94 -22.31
N MET A 80 -10.87 -7.99 -21.70
CA MET A 80 -10.20 -9.08 -22.38
C MET A 80 -11.15 -10.27 -22.46
N ILE A 81 -11.36 -10.78 -23.66
CA ILE A 81 -12.22 -11.93 -23.92
C ILE A 81 -11.35 -13.03 -24.53
N ARG A 82 -11.50 -14.24 -23.99
CA ARG A 82 -10.79 -15.44 -24.41
C ARG A 82 -11.75 -16.61 -24.53
N SER A 83 -11.34 -17.65 -25.26
CA SER A 83 -12.08 -18.90 -25.21
C SER A 83 -11.89 -19.54 -23.84
N LYS A 84 -12.96 -20.11 -23.30
CA LYS A 84 -12.94 -20.84 -22.03
C LYS A 84 -12.09 -22.11 -22.12
N ILE A 85 -11.98 -22.67 -23.32
CA ILE A 85 -11.15 -23.84 -23.61
C ILE A 85 -9.86 -23.35 -24.27
N ALA A 86 -8.73 -23.58 -23.62
CA ALA A 86 -7.43 -23.03 -24.05
C ALA A 86 -6.98 -23.48 -25.45
N GLU A 87 -7.49 -24.58 -25.97
CA GLU A 87 -7.19 -25.09 -27.32
C GLU A 87 -8.07 -24.48 -28.42
N GLN A 88 -9.19 -23.84 -28.06
CA GLN A 88 -10.13 -23.26 -29.01
C GLN A 88 -9.69 -21.86 -29.47
N ASN A 89 -10.11 -21.52 -30.69
CA ASN A 89 -9.73 -20.31 -31.39
C ASN A 89 -10.81 -19.23 -31.24
N MET A 90 -10.41 -18.00 -30.88
CA MET A 90 -11.33 -16.87 -30.80
C MET A 90 -11.83 -16.38 -32.17
N LEU A 91 -11.19 -16.80 -33.28
CA LEU A 91 -11.62 -16.46 -34.65
C LEU A 91 -12.95 -17.13 -35.07
N SER A 92 -13.47 -18.07 -34.27
CA SER A 92 -14.74 -18.71 -34.59
C SER A 92 -15.91 -17.72 -34.55
N LEU A 93 -16.83 -17.84 -35.50
CA LEU A 93 -18.02 -16.99 -35.59
C LEU A 93 -18.85 -17.03 -34.31
N GLN A 94 -18.94 -18.20 -33.66
CA GLN A 94 -19.65 -18.35 -32.38
C GLN A 94 -18.97 -17.52 -31.27
N HIS A 95 -17.64 -17.54 -31.20
CA HIS A 95 -16.88 -16.81 -30.19
C HIS A 95 -16.94 -15.30 -30.44
N LEU A 96 -16.81 -14.86 -31.70
CA LEU A 96 -16.88 -13.45 -32.09
C LEU A 96 -18.28 -12.86 -31.86
N ASN A 97 -19.34 -13.59 -32.21
CA ASN A 97 -20.72 -13.14 -31.98
C ASN A 97 -21.04 -13.03 -30.48
N GLU A 98 -20.60 -13.99 -29.67
CA GLU A 98 -20.79 -13.93 -28.22
C GLU A 98 -19.99 -12.77 -27.60
N ALA A 99 -18.80 -12.47 -28.12
CA ALA A 99 -17.99 -11.33 -27.70
C ALA A 99 -18.67 -9.99 -28.04
N ILE A 100 -19.23 -9.83 -29.24
CA ILE A 100 -20.00 -8.63 -29.62
C ILE A 100 -21.28 -8.51 -28.82
N LYS A 101 -21.99 -9.61 -28.59
CA LYS A 101 -23.20 -9.61 -27.76
C LYS A 101 -22.89 -9.12 -26.35
N LEU A 102 -21.79 -9.58 -25.75
CA LEU A 102 -21.32 -9.08 -24.46
C LEU A 102 -20.94 -7.58 -24.53
N MET A 103 -20.23 -7.16 -25.57
CA MET A 103 -19.89 -5.75 -25.78
C MET A 103 -21.12 -4.85 -25.84
N ASN A 104 -22.10 -5.20 -26.69
CA ASN A 104 -23.31 -4.42 -26.89
C ASN A 104 -24.17 -4.40 -25.62
N PHE A 105 -24.24 -5.51 -24.89
CA PHE A 105 -24.86 -5.54 -23.57
C PHE A 105 -24.21 -4.54 -22.60
N LEU A 106 -22.87 -4.53 -22.50
CA LEU A 106 -22.15 -3.64 -21.59
C LEU A 106 -22.27 -2.15 -21.97
N ILE A 107 -22.38 -1.84 -23.26
CA ILE A 107 -22.52 -0.47 -23.77
C ILE A 107 -23.95 0.06 -23.57
N TRP A 108 -24.95 -0.71 -24.03
CA TRP A 108 -26.32 -0.22 -24.23
C TRP A 108 -27.32 -0.73 -23.18
N GLU A 109 -27.13 -1.93 -22.64
CA GLU A 109 -28.13 -2.58 -21.77
C GLU A 109 -27.75 -2.60 -20.29
N PHE A 110 -26.46 -2.49 -19.98
CA PHE A 110 -25.95 -2.57 -18.61
C PHE A 110 -26.32 -1.32 -17.79
N LYS A 111 -27.41 -1.45 -17.02
CA LYS A 111 -27.97 -0.37 -16.19
C LYS A 111 -27.22 -0.25 -14.87
N CYS A 112 -26.67 0.94 -14.63
CA CYS A 112 -26.08 1.34 -13.36
C CYS A 112 -27.03 2.24 -12.59
N PHE A 113 -27.01 2.12 -11.26
CA PHE A 113 -27.87 2.90 -10.36
C PHE A 113 -27.04 3.85 -9.52
N GLU A 114 -27.33 5.14 -9.62
CA GLU A 114 -26.71 6.15 -8.78
C GLU A 114 -27.69 6.66 -7.72
N ASN A 115 -27.37 6.40 -6.45
CA ASN A 115 -28.09 6.94 -5.30
C ASN A 115 -27.59 8.35 -4.97
N LYS A 116 -28.43 9.37 -5.19
CA LYS A 116 -28.16 10.71 -4.66
C LYS A 116 -28.59 10.77 -3.20
N LYS A 117 -27.63 11.01 -2.30
CA LYS A 117 -27.87 11.08 -0.84
C LYS A 117 -28.91 12.13 -0.41
N ASN A 118 -29.24 13.10 -1.27
CA ASN A 118 -30.10 14.24 -0.92
C ASN A 118 -31.48 14.25 -1.61
N GLN A 119 -31.75 13.31 -2.51
CA GLN A 119 -33.04 13.17 -3.17
C GLN A 119 -33.29 11.67 -3.35
N ASN A 120 -34.46 11.16 -2.94
CA ASN A 120 -34.86 9.74 -3.12
C ASN A 120 -35.04 9.33 -4.61
N LEU A 121 -34.28 9.94 -5.52
CA LEU A 121 -34.26 9.69 -6.94
C LEU A 121 -33.01 8.87 -7.27
N THR A 122 -33.21 7.61 -7.60
CA THR A 122 -32.22 6.74 -8.24
C THR A 122 -32.11 7.14 -9.70
N LYS A 123 -30.96 7.72 -10.09
CA LYS A 123 -30.70 7.95 -11.51
C LYS A 123 -30.18 6.65 -12.12
N ILE A 124 -30.85 6.19 -13.18
CA ILE A 124 -30.41 5.05 -13.99
C ILE A 124 -29.64 5.61 -15.18
N PHE A 125 -28.48 5.04 -15.48
CA PHE A 125 -27.69 5.39 -16.65
C PHE A 125 -26.99 4.15 -17.21
N THR A 126 -26.62 4.21 -18.48
CA THR A 126 -25.83 3.20 -19.19
C THR A 126 -24.49 3.78 -19.62
N TYR A 127 -23.59 2.95 -20.15
CA TYR A 127 -22.31 3.43 -20.65
C TYR A 127 -22.47 4.40 -21.82
N SER A 128 -23.45 4.17 -22.70
CA SER A 128 -23.78 5.05 -23.83
C SER A 128 -24.03 6.51 -23.42
N ASP A 129 -24.59 6.73 -22.24
CA ASP A 129 -24.87 8.07 -21.73
C ASP A 129 -23.61 8.82 -21.28
N ILE A 130 -22.55 8.08 -20.97
CA ILE A 130 -21.33 8.59 -20.32
C ILE A 130 -20.05 8.38 -21.14
N CYS A 131 -20.10 7.70 -22.29
CA CYS A 131 -18.92 7.35 -23.10
C CYS A 131 -18.30 8.52 -23.88
N SER A 132 -19.01 9.66 -24.01
CA SER A 132 -18.58 10.79 -24.83
C SER A 132 -17.18 11.31 -24.42
N PRO A 133 -16.26 11.57 -25.37
CA PRO A 133 -16.43 11.53 -26.84
C PRO A 133 -16.06 10.18 -27.50
N TYR A 134 -15.73 9.12 -26.74
CA TYR A 134 -15.12 7.89 -27.26
C TYR A 134 -16.09 6.72 -27.44
N CYS A 135 -17.38 7.00 -27.65
CA CYS A 135 -18.41 5.95 -27.77
C CYS A 135 -18.16 4.99 -28.93
N GLU A 136 -17.57 5.48 -30.03
CA GLU A 136 -17.33 4.70 -31.26
C GLU A 136 -15.98 3.98 -31.27
N PHE A 137 -15.28 3.91 -30.13
CA PHE A 137 -13.92 3.33 -30.09
C PHE A 137 -13.87 1.88 -30.57
N ASN A 138 -14.93 1.09 -30.31
CA ASN A 138 -14.99 -0.32 -30.67
C ASN A 138 -15.73 -0.60 -31.99
N PHE A 139 -16.13 0.44 -32.73
CA PHE A 139 -16.92 0.30 -33.97
C PHE A 139 -16.20 -0.56 -35.04
N GLY A 140 -14.87 -0.48 -35.12
CA GLY A 140 -14.09 -1.30 -36.05
C GLY A 140 -14.21 -2.81 -35.81
N LEU A 141 -14.40 -3.25 -34.55
CA LEU A 141 -14.61 -4.67 -34.24
C LEU A 141 -15.98 -5.15 -34.71
N GLU A 142 -17.02 -4.33 -34.53
CA GLU A 142 -18.38 -4.63 -34.98
C GLU A 142 -18.43 -4.78 -36.51
N LEU A 143 -17.87 -3.80 -37.23
CA LEU A 143 -17.74 -3.86 -38.69
C LEU A 143 -17.02 -5.11 -39.19
N PHE A 144 -15.94 -5.52 -38.51
CA PHE A 144 -15.20 -6.71 -38.90
C PHE A 144 -16.03 -7.98 -38.77
N VAL A 145 -16.75 -8.17 -37.66
CA VAL A 145 -17.54 -9.38 -37.44
C VAL A 145 -18.77 -9.42 -38.35
N ASP A 146 -19.39 -8.27 -38.64
CA ASP A 146 -20.47 -8.19 -39.61
C ASP A 146 -19.99 -8.60 -41.01
N ALA A 147 -18.87 -8.04 -41.47
CA ALA A 147 -18.23 -8.40 -42.74
C ALA A 147 -17.82 -9.89 -42.78
N PHE A 148 -17.27 -10.40 -41.67
CA PHE A 148 -16.90 -11.81 -41.54
C PHE A 148 -18.11 -12.74 -41.63
N THR A 149 -19.23 -12.38 -40.98
CA THR A 149 -20.49 -13.13 -41.01
C THR A 149 -21.08 -13.16 -42.43
N GLN A 150 -21.09 -12.00 -43.11
CA GLN A 150 -21.55 -11.88 -44.49
C GLN A 150 -20.71 -12.73 -45.44
N THR A 151 -19.39 -12.71 -45.30
CA THR A 151 -18.48 -13.50 -46.14
C THR A 151 -18.64 -15.01 -45.91
N ILE A 152 -18.89 -15.44 -44.66
CA ILE A 152 -19.22 -16.85 -44.38
C ILE A 152 -20.55 -17.25 -45.02
N ALA A 153 -21.55 -16.36 -44.98
CA ALA A 153 -22.86 -16.63 -45.58
C ALA A 153 -22.77 -16.73 -47.11
N SER A 154 -22.05 -15.80 -47.76
CA SER A 154 -21.90 -15.80 -49.23
C SER A 154 -21.11 -17.02 -49.73
N LEU A 155 -20.09 -17.47 -49.00
CA LEU A 155 -19.34 -18.69 -49.32
C LEU A 155 -20.18 -19.97 -49.18
N LYS A 156 -21.21 -19.96 -48.33
CA LYS A 156 -22.18 -21.07 -48.25
C LYS A 156 -23.19 -21.05 -49.41
N GLU A 157 -23.45 -19.87 -49.97
CA GLU A 157 -24.41 -19.64 -51.06
C GLU A 157 -23.75 -19.54 -52.45
N GLU A 158 -22.44 -19.82 -52.58
CA GLU A 158 -21.65 -19.73 -53.83
C GLU A 158 -21.71 -18.35 -54.53
N ASN A 159 -21.92 -17.27 -53.78
CA ASN A 159 -21.90 -15.90 -54.31
C ASN A 159 -20.51 -15.26 -54.11
N GLU A 160 -19.77 -15.04 -55.21
CA GLU A 160 -18.37 -14.56 -55.19
C GLU A 160 -18.19 -13.03 -55.07
N ASN A 161 -19.27 -12.23 -55.16
CA ASN A 161 -19.15 -10.78 -55.29
C ASN A 161 -19.14 -10.03 -53.94
N LEU A 162 -18.09 -10.22 -53.14
CA LEU A 162 -17.79 -9.33 -52.00
C LEU A 162 -16.41 -8.67 -52.19
N ASN A 163 -16.41 -7.37 -52.48
CA ASN A 163 -15.19 -6.55 -52.50
C ASN A 163 -14.76 -6.22 -51.06
N GLN A 164 -14.37 -7.22 -50.28
CA GLN A 164 -13.92 -7.08 -48.89
C GLN A 164 -12.63 -7.91 -48.70
N ASN A 165 -11.59 -7.31 -48.12
CA ASN A 165 -10.35 -8.01 -47.79
C ASN A 165 -10.19 -8.06 -46.26
N LEU A 166 -10.39 -9.24 -45.69
CA LEU A 166 -10.35 -9.50 -44.25
C LEU A 166 -8.97 -9.99 -43.80
N SER A 167 -7.93 -9.24 -44.16
CA SER A 167 -6.55 -9.52 -43.74
C SER A 167 -6.18 -8.82 -42.43
N PHE A 168 -5.26 -9.44 -41.71
CA PHE A 168 -4.58 -8.86 -40.55
C PHE A 168 -3.20 -8.36 -40.98
N PRO A 169 -2.73 -7.19 -40.51
CA PRO A 169 -3.28 -6.36 -39.43
C PRO A 169 -4.35 -5.34 -39.85
N ILE A 170 -4.51 -5.06 -41.14
CA ILE A 170 -5.45 -4.07 -41.66
C ILE A 170 -6.44 -4.77 -42.59
N SER A 171 -7.73 -4.67 -42.28
CA SER A 171 -8.80 -5.17 -43.13
C SER A 171 -9.47 -4.03 -43.86
N THR A 172 -9.75 -4.20 -45.15
CA THR A 172 -10.47 -3.21 -45.96
C THR A 172 -11.92 -3.65 -46.12
N ILE A 173 -12.83 -2.91 -45.49
CA ILE A 173 -14.27 -3.21 -45.45
C ILE A 173 -15.02 -1.98 -45.93
N HIS A 174 -15.79 -2.11 -47.02
CA HIS A 174 -16.51 -0.98 -47.64
C HIS A 174 -15.60 0.24 -47.96
N SER A 175 -14.35 -0.02 -48.38
CA SER A 175 -13.31 1.00 -48.62
C SER A 175 -12.81 1.74 -47.38
N LEU A 176 -13.11 1.23 -46.18
CA LEU A 176 -12.54 1.71 -44.92
C LEU A 176 -11.44 0.75 -44.44
N ASP A 177 -10.29 1.31 -44.12
CA ASP A 177 -9.17 0.58 -43.54
C ASP A 177 -9.34 0.48 -42.03
N ILE A 178 -9.49 -0.74 -41.53
CA ILE A 178 -9.72 -1.03 -40.10
C ILE A 178 -8.50 -1.75 -39.55
N HIS A 179 -7.90 -1.16 -38.51
CA HIS A 179 -6.78 -1.73 -37.79
C HIS A 179 -7.25 -2.80 -36.78
N LEU A 180 -7.16 -4.08 -37.17
CA LEU A 180 -7.58 -5.22 -36.35
C LEU A 180 -6.63 -5.51 -35.19
N ASP A 181 -5.39 -5.05 -35.28
CA ASP A 181 -4.38 -5.15 -34.23
C ASP A 181 -4.64 -4.25 -33.01
N LEU A 182 -5.72 -3.46 -33.03
CA LEU A 182 -6.29 -2.79 -31.87
C LEU A 182 -7.17 -3.71 -31.02
N PHE A 183 -7.73 -4.76 -31.64
CA PHE A 183 -8.73 -5.64 -31.05
C PHE A 183 -8.21 -7.07 -30.88
N PHE A 184 -7.44 -7.61 -31.82
CA PHE A 184 -6.97 -9.00 -31.78
C PHE A 184 -5.54 -9.13 -31.28
N PHE A 185 -5.34 -10.01 -30.30
CA PHE A 185 -4.06 -10.27 -29.66
C PHE A 185 -3.74 -11.77 -29.63
N GLY A 186 -2.44 -12.09 -29.67
CA GLY A 186 -1.96 -13.47 -29.82
C GLY A 186 -2.31 -14.06 -31.19
N VAL A 187 -2.25 -13.24 -32.24
CA VAL A 187 -2.58 -13.65 -33.61
C VAL A 187 -1.42 -14.47 -34.18
N LYS A 188 -1.72 -15.69 -34.64
CA LYS A 188 -0.81 -16.49 -35.46
C LYS A 188 -1.27 -16.42 -36.91
N LEU A 189 -0.37 -16.00 -37.79
CA LEU A 189 -0.60 -15.95 -39.23
C LEU A 189 -0.33 -17.32 -39.85
N LYS A 190 -1.00 -17.60 -40.97
CA LYS A 190 -0.73 -18.80 -41.75
C LYS A 190 0.67 -18.75 -42.36
N GLU A 191 1.36 -19.88 -42.38
CA GLU A 191 2.60 -20.02 -43.14
C GLU A 191 2.28 -20.10 -44.64
N GLU A 192 2.93 -19.27 -45.46
CA GLU A 192 2.68 -19.17 -46.91
C GLU A 192 3.03 -20.48 -47.67
N ASN A 193 3.79 -21.41 -47.06
CA ASN A 193 4.39 -22.56 -47.74
C ASN A 193 3.66 -23.91 -47.58
N ASN A 194 2.52 -23.97 -46.88
CA ASN A 194 1.78 -25.23 -46.73
C ASN A 194 0.55 -25.26 -47.66
N GLU A 195 0.70 -25.91 -48.82
CA GLU A 195 -0.37 -26.21 -49.79
C GLU A 195 -1.46 -27.18 -49.24
N GLU A 196 -1.45 -27.52 -47.94
CA GLU A 196 -2.49 -28.30 -47.28
C GLU A 196 -3.72 -27.43 -46.93
N THR A 197 -4.38 -26.89 -47.95
CA THR A 197 -5.63 -26.10 -47.85
C THR A 197 -6.82 -26.86 -47.22
N ASN A 198 -6.69 -28.18 -47.03
CA ASN A 198 -7.72 -29.03 -46.42
C ASN A 198 -7.70 -29.08 -44.88
N LYS A 199 -6.69 -28.50 -44.22
CA LYS A 199 -6.57 -28.54 -42.75
C LYS A 199 -7.36 -27.43 -42.03
N TYR A 200 -7.81 -26.41 -42.77
CA TYR A 200 -8.40 -25.20 -42.21
C TYR A 200 -9.92 -25.18 -42.31
N ASN A 201 -10.57 -24.74 -41.23
CA ASN A 201 -12.01 -24.49 -41.21
C ASN A 201 -12.40 -23.35 -42.17
N ILE A 202 -13.66 -23.30 -42.60
CA ILE A 202 -14.18 -22.25 -43.49
C ILE A 202 -13.82 -20.85 -42.97
N GLU A 203 -14.00 -20.63 -41.67
CA GLU A 203 -13.66 -19.40 -40.94
C GLU A 203 -12.18 -18.99 -41.11
N GLN A 204 -11.28 -19.97 -41.07
CA GLN A 204 -9.85 -19.74 -41.24
C GLN A 204 -9.54 -19.46 -42.71
N LYS A 205 -10.22 -20.07 -43.68
CA LYS A 205 -9.95 -19.86 -45.12
C LYS A 205 -10.15 -18.41 -45.56
N ILE A 206 -11.06 -17.68 -44.92
CA ILE A 206 -11.45 -16.31 -45.27
C ILE A 206 -10.37 -15.27 -44.96
N THR A 207 -9.54 -15.52 -43.94
CA THR A 207 -8.53 -14.55 -43.47
C THR A 207 -7.12 -15.12 -43.60
N ASN A 208 -6.09 -14.28 -43.49
CA ASN A 208 -4.70 -14.73 -43.36
C ASN A 208 -4.34 -15.19 -41.93
N MET A 209 -5.30 -15.19 -41.00
CA MET A 209 -5.11 -15.57 -39.60
C MET A 209 -5.41 -17.07 -39.41
N GLU A 210 -4.52 -17.78 -38.74
CA GLU A 210 -4.76 -19.15 -38.30
C GLU A 210 -5.49 -19.17 -36.95
N ARG A 211 -5.01 -18.36 -35.99
CA ARG A 211 -5.48 -18.39 -34.60
C ARG A 211 -5.45 -17.01 -33.97
N ILE A 212 -6.47 -16.71 -33.16
CA ILE A 212 -6.57 -15.56 -32.26
C ILE A 212 -6.71 -16.10 -30.84
N GLU A 213 -5.90 -15.60 -29.92
CA GLU A 213 -5.94 -16.01 -28.51
C GLU A 213 -6.86 -15.12 -27.66
N MET A 214 -6.91 -13.81 -27.96
CA MET A 214 -7.66 -12.84 -27.18
C MET A 214 -8.27 -11.75 -28.06
N VAL A 215 -9.51 -11.35 -27.74
CA VAL A 215 -10.14 -10.12 -28.21
C VAL A 215 -10.13 -9.08 -27.09
N LEU A 216 -9.67 -7.87 -27.39
CA LEU A 216 -9.58 -6.74 -26.47
C LEU A 216 -10.59 -5.67 -26.87
N ILE A 217 -11.46 -5.31 -25.94
CA ILE A 217 -12.47 -4.26 -26.09
C ILE A 217 -12.08 -3.12 -25.14
N ARG A 218 -12.10 -1.88 -25.62
CA ARG A 218 -11.66 -0.73 -24.83
C ARG A 218 -12.82 0.21 -24.55
N PHE A 219 -12.95 0.56 -23.27
CA PHE A 219 -13.90 1.54 -22.79
C PHE A 219 -13.13 2.77 -22.36
N GLN A 220 -13.35 3.88 -23.07
CA GLN A 220 -12.71 5.16 -22.78
C GLN A 220 -13.78 6.25 -22.60
N SER A 221 -13.57 7.16 -21.66
CA SER A 221 -14.47 8.31 -21.50
C SER A 221 -13.74 9.49 -20.89
N ALA A 222 -14.10 10.70 -21.31
CA ALA A 222 -13.58 11.93 -20.72
C ALA A 222 -14.22 12.18 -19.36
N ARG A 223 -13.39 12.40 -18.33
CA ARG A 223 -13.84 12.88 -17.03
C ARG A 223 -14.11 14.38 -17.13
N SER A 224 -15.28 14.78 -17.65
CA SER A 224 -15.61 16.20 -17.84
C SER A 224 -16.18 16.88 -16.59
N SER A 225 -16.81 16.13 -15.69
CA SER A 225 -17.38 16.66 -14.44
C SER A 225 -17.20 15.68 -13.27
N PRO A 226 -17.26 16.16 -12.01
CA PRO A 226 -17.20 15.28 -10.84
C PRO A 226 -18.36 14.27 -10.81
N GLU A 227 -19.54 14.67 -11.29
CA GLU A 227 -20.70 13.76 -11.44
C GLU A 227 -20.39 12.65 -12.45
N ARG A 228 -19.92 12.99 -13.66
CA ARG A 228 -19.55 11.97 -14.66
C ARG A 228 -18.45 11.06 -14.15
N THR A 229 -17.48 11.59 -13.42
CA THR A 229 -16.40 10.78 -12.80
C THR A 229 -16.98 9.74 -11.85
N ARG A 230 -17.96 10.12 -11.02
CA ARG A 230 -18.65 9.20 -10.11
C ARG A 230 -19.42 8.12 -10.87
N GLN A 231 -20.14 8.49 -11.91
CA GLN A 231 -20.89 7.57 -12.76
C GLN A 231 -19.96 6.55 -13.45
N LEU A 232 -18.82 7.00 -13.95
CA LEU A 232 -17.79 6.15 -14.55
C LEU A 232 -17.23 5.13 -13.54
N ILE A 233 -16.93 5.56 -12.30
CA ILE A 233 -16.47 4.66 -11.23
C ILE A 233 -17.53 3.59 -10.91
N ILE A 234 -18.80 4.00 -10.78
CA ILE A 234 -19.91 3.08 -10.51
C ILE A 234 -20.05 2.05 -11.64
N TRP A 235 -19.94 2.49 -12.90
CA TRP A 235 -20.00 1.60 -14.04
C TRP A 235 -18.82 0.62 -14.08
N GLU A 236 -17.58 1.12 -13.89
CA GLU A 236 -16.36 0.28 -13.92
C GLU A 236 -16.41 -0.83 -12.86
N LEU A 237 -16.75 -0.49 -11.62
CA LEU A 237 -16.89 -1.44 -10.52
C LEU A 237 -18.09 -2.38 -10.71
N GLY A 238 -19.20 -1.86 -11.25
CA GLY A 238 -20.40 -2.64 -11.53
C GLY A 238 -20.17 -3.70 -12.61
N VAL A 239 -19.47 -3.35 -13.69
CA VAL A 239 -19.09 -4.30 -14.75
C VAL A 239 -18.14 -5.36 -14.20
N PHE A 240 -17.18 -4.98 -13.35
CA PHE A 240 -16.30 -5.94 -12.71
C PHE A 240 -17.06 -6.96 -11.84
N ASP A 241 -17.96 -6.50 -10.97
CA ASP A 241 -18.82 -7.39 -10.15
C ASP A 241 -19.70 -8.30 -11.03
N PHE A 242 -20.30 -7.74 -12.08
CA PHE A 242 -21.10 -8.50 -13.04
C PHE A 242 -20.30 -9.62 -13.69
N LEU A 243 -19.11 -9.32 -14.23
CA LEU A 243 -18.27 -10.30 -14.91
C LEU A 243 -17.76 -11.39 -13.95
N GLN A 244 -17.50 -11.04 -12.68
CA GLN A 244 -17.01 -12.01 -11.72
C GLN A 244 -18.08 -12.95 -11.18
N ASN A 245 -19.27 -12.42 -10.88
CA ASN A 245 -20.28 -13.12 -10.07
C ASN A 245 -21.52 -13.56 -10.86
N LYS A 246 -21.89 -12.83 -11.91
CA LYS A 246 -23.16 -13.02 -12.63
C LYS A 246 -22.97 -13.55 -14.04
N PHE A 247 -21.93 -13.09 -14.74
CA PHE A 247 -21.64 -13.52 -16.09
C PHE A 247 -21.14 -14.97 -16.09
N LYS A 248 -21.86 -15.83 -16.81
CA LYS A 248 -21.45 -17.21 -17.07
C LYS A 248 -21.73 -17.48 -18.55
N SER A 249 -20.67 -17.74 -19.30
CA SER A 249 -20.75 -18.26 -20.66
C SER A 249 -20.09 -19.63 -20.72
N ASP A 250 -20.59 -20.48 -21.59
CA ASP A 250 -20.02 -21.81 -21.85
C ASP A 250 -18.85 -21.75 -22.83
N ILE A 251 -18.75 -20.64 -23.58
CA ILE A 251 -17.84 -20.48 -24.71
C ILE A 251 -16.69 -19.51 -24.38
N ILE A 252 -17.00 -18.36 -23.77
CA ILE A 252 -16.02 -17.30 -23.52
C ILE A 252 -15.77 -17.07 -22.03
N ASP A 253 -14.53 -16.71 -21.70
CA ASP A 253 -14.16 -16.10 -20.43
C ASP A 253 -13.83 -14.61 -20.66
N ALA A 254 -14.32 -13.74 -19.77
CA ALA A 254 -14.26 -12.31 -19.93
C ALA A 254 -13.76 -11.63 -18.65
N GLN A 255 -12.67 -10.88 -18.77
CA GLN A 255 -12.00 -10.23 -17.64
C GLN A 255 -11.77 -8.75 -17.95
N ILE A 256 -12.21 -7.87 -17.06
CA ILE A 256 -12.01 -6.43 -17.20
C ILE A 256 -10.86 -5.97 -16.31
N ILE A 257 -10.02 -5.06 -16.83
CA ILE A 257 -9.08 -4.29 -16.04
C ILE A 257 -9.45 -2.80 -16.10
N GLY A 258 -9.21 -2.09 -15.01
CA GLY A 258 -9.36 -0.66 -14.95
C GLY A 258 -8.70 -0.09 -13.70
N VAL A 259 -8.44 1.21 -13.71
CA VAL A 259 -7.69 1.88 -12.64
C VAL A 259 -8.52 1.94 -11.35
N GLU A 260 -9.82 2.20 -11.45
CA GLU A 260 -10.68 2.32 -10.27
C GLU A 260 -10.93 0.94 -9.66
N ILE A 261 -11.02 -0.10 -10.49
CA ILE A 261 -11.09 -1.47 -9.97
C ILE A 261 -9.78 -1.84 -9.25
N LEU A 262 -8.62 -1.50 -9.82
CA LEU A 262 -7.33 -1.73 -9.17
C LEU A 262 -7.24 -1.03 -7.81
N GLU A 263 -7.68 0.23 -7.73
CA GLU A 263 -7.80 0.96 -6.46
C GLU A 263 -8.71 0.22 -5.48
N SER A 264 -9.88 -0.24 -5.92
CA SER A 264 -10.82 -0.96 -5.05
C SER A 264 -10.26 -2.29 -4.53
N GLU A 265 -9.58 -3.08 -5.37
CA GLU A 265 -8.98 -4.36 -5.00
C GLU A 265 -7.81 -4.17 -4.01
N MET A 266 -7.00 -3.13 -4.19
CA MET A 266 -5.95 -2.78 -3.22
C MET A 266 -6.55 -2.39 -1.87
N THR A 267 -7.62 -1.58 -1.85
CA THR A 267 -8.28 -1.24 -0.57
C THR A 267 -8.94 -2.44 0.09
N ARG A 268 -9.48 -3.40 -0.69
CA ARG A 268 -10.03 -4.66 -0.16
C ARG A 268 -8.96 -5.49 0.53
N ASP A 269 -7.78 -5.66 -0.08
CA ASP A 269 -6.65 -6.40 0.52
C ASP A 269 -6.34 -5.87 1.92
N HIS A 270 -6.26 -4.55 2.05
CA HIS A 270 -5.94 -3.92 3.32
C HIS A 270 -7.06 -4.09 4.35
N GLN A 271 -8.33 -4.00 3.94
CA GLN A 271 -9.47 -4.24 4.83
C GLN A 271 -9.52 -5.68 5.32
N ASP A 272 -9.26 -6.66 4.45
CA ASP A 272 -9.16 -8.06 4.85
C ASP A 272 -7.99 -8.28 5.82
N ASN A 273 -6.88 -7.57 5.60
CA ASN A 273 -5.71 -7.62 6.47
C ASN A 273 -5.91 -6.96 7.84
N VAL A 274 -6.97 -6.17 8.07
CA VAL A 274 -7.32 -5.63 9.41
C VAL A 274 -7.58 -6.77 10.40
N LYS A 275 -8.06 -7.95 9.96
CA LYS A 275 -8.23 -9.11 10.85
C LYS A 275 -6.90 -9.60 11.42
N TYR A 276 -5.84 -9.57 10.62
CA TYR A 276 -4.49 -9.91 11.07
C TYR A 276 -3.92 -8.85 12.03
N PHE A 277 -4.39 -7.61 11.97
CA PHE A 277 -4.00 -6.57 12.94
C PHE A 277 -4.47 -6.95 14.35
N ALA A 278 -5.71 -7.41 14.50
CA ALA A 278 -6.21 -7.88 15.79
C ALA A 278 -5.39 -9.08 16.32
N LEU A 279 -5.00 -10.01 15.45
CA LEU A 279 -4.13 -11.14 15.79
C LEU A 279 -2.74 -10.66 16.25
N GLY A 280 -2.14 -9.71 15.50
CA GLY A 280 -0.85 -9.12 15.85
C GLY A 280 -0.89 -8.37 17.18
N LEU A 281 -1.96 -7.61 17.43
CA LEU A 281 -2.19 -6.93 18.71
C LEU A 281 -2.29 -7.94 19.86
N LEU A 282 -3.02 -9.05 19.66
CA LEU A 282 -3.11 -10.11 20.66
C LEU A 282 -1.75 -10.77 20.92
N ALA A 283 -0.98 -11.05 19.87
CA ALA A 283 0.37 -11.61 20.01
C ALA A 283 1.30 -10.68 20.79
N ILE A 284 1.28 -9.38 20.49
CA ILE A 284 2.05 -8.36 21.22
C ILE A 284 1.55 -8.26 22.68
N ALA A 285 0.24 -8.31 22.92
CA ALA A 285 -0.32 -8.27 24.26
C ALA A 285 0.12 -9.48 25.11
N VAL A 286 0.10 -10.67 24.53
CA VAL A 286 0.63 -11.89 25.16
C VAL A 286 2.12 -11.75 25.42
N PHE A 287 2.89 -11.28 24.44
CA PHE A 287 4.33 -11.06 24.59
C PHE A 287 4.65 -10.04 25.70
N VAL A 288 3.97 -8.90 25.74
CA VAL A 288 4.12 -7.89 26.80
C VAL A 288 3.72 -8.46 28.16
N GLY A 289 2.61 -9.19 28.24
CA GLY A 289 2.19 -9.89 29.45
C GLY A 289 3.28 -10.84 29.97
N ILE A 290 3.77 -11.75 29.13
CA ILE A 290 4.82 -12.71 29.48
C ILE A 290 6.09 -11.98 29.98
N ASN A 291 6.51 -10.91 29.31
CA ASN A 291 7.71 -10.17 29.70
C ASN A 291 7.52 -9.41 31.02
N VAL A 292 6.38 -8.73 31.20
CA VAL A 292 6.09 -7.97 32.43
C VAL A 292 5.96 -8.92 33.62
N PHE A 293 5.16 -9.98 33.50
CA PHE A 293 4.98 -10.96 34.57
C PHE A 293 6.23 -11.80 34.81
N GLY A 294 6.97 -12.18 33.76
CA GLY A 294 8.24 -12.87 33.87
C GLY A 294 9.29 -12.05 34.61
N THR A 295 9.46 -10.77 34.24
CA THR A 295 10.38 -9.86 34.93
C THR A 295 9.97 -9.65 36.38
N SER A 296 8.66 -9.48 36.63
CA SER A 296 8.09 -9.36 37.98
C SER A 296 8.36 -10.60 38.85
N ALA A 297 8.18 -11.80 38.30
CA ALA A 297 8.41 -13.07 38.98
C ALA A 297 9.88 -13.26 39.36
N VAL A 298 10.82 -13.01 38.44
CA VAL A 298 12.26 -13.15 38.74
C VAL A 298 12.67 -12.11 39.80
N LEU A 299 12.07 -10.91 39.82
CA LEU A 299 12.38 -9.90 40.83
C LEU A 299 11.74 -10.21 42.20
N GLY A 300 10.79 -11.14 42.24
CA GLY A 300 10.13 -11.64 43.45
C GLY A 300 9.01 -10.74 43.97
N ASN A 301 8.43 -9.88 43.12
CA ASN A 301 7.43 -8.89 43.51
C ASN A 301 6.17 -9.01 42.63
N PHE A 302 5.37 -10.06 42.82
CA PHE A 302 4.14 -10.28 42.08
C PHE A 302 2.97 -9.46 42.66
N ASP A 303 2.55 -8.42 41.95
CA ASP A 303 1.48 -7.51 42.39
C ASP A 303 0.45 -7.28 41.26
N PHE A 304 -0.81 -7.08 41.62
CA PHE A 304 -1.89 -6.74 40.67
C PHE A 304 -1.62 -5.43 39.90
N GLY A 305 -0.84 -4.51 40.50
CA GLY A 305 -0.38 -3.28 39.84
C GLY A 305 0.36 -3.51 38.52
N LYS A 306 1.04 -4.65 38.38
CA LYS A 306 1.85 -4.98 37.19
C LYS A 306 0.98 -5.19 35.94
N THR A 307 -0.27 -5.63 36.11
CA THR A 307 -1.26 -5.72 35.03
C THR A 307 -1.57 -4.36 34.43
N PHE A 308 -1.71 -3.31 35.25
CA PHE A 308 -1.93 -1.95 34.75
C PHE A 308 -0.74 -1.44 33.93
N ILE A 309 0.48 -1.80 34.30
CA ILE A 309 1.68 -1.44 33.52
C ILE A 309 1.66 -2.16 32.16
N ALA A 310 1.37 -3.47 32.14
CA ALA A 310 1.28 -4.23 30.89
C ALA A 310 0.22 -3.65 29.94
N ILE A 311 -0.97 -3.34 30.46
CA ILE A 311 -2.04 -2.69 29.68
C ILE A 311 -1.60 -1.31 29.19
N ALA A 312 -0.98 -0.49 30.05
CA ALA A 312 -0.55 0.85 29.69
C ALA A 312 0.55 0.86 28.61
N THR A 313 1.46 -0.13 28.61
CA THR A 313 2.50 -0.27 27.59
C THR A 313 1.91 -0.47 26.19
N ILE A 314 0.77 -1.16 26.08
CA ILE A 314 0.08 -1.39 24.81
C ILE A 314 -0.87 -0.24 24.48
N LEU A 315 -1.56 0.28 25.50
CA LEU A 315 -2.58 1.31 25.33
C LEU A 315 -1.98 2.65 24.86
N CYS A 316 -0.80 3.05 25.34
CA CYS A 316 -0.23 4.35 24.96
C CYS A 316 0.06 4.45 23.45
N PRO A 317 0.75 3.48 22.81
CA PRO A 317 0.92 3.48 21.35
C PRO A 317 -0.41 3.42 20.60
N MET A 318 -1.39 2.64 21.08
CA MET A 318 -2.72 2.57 20.44
C MET A 318 -3.45 3.93 20.46
N LEU A 319 -3.40 4.65 21.58
CA LEU A 319 -3.98 5.98 21.72
C LEU A 319 -3.25 7.02 20.86
N ALA A 320 -1.92 6.88 20.67
CA ALA A 320 -1.14 7.72 19.76
C ALA A 320 -1.56 7.50 18.30
N ILE A 321 -1.73 6.24 17.89
CA ILE A 321 -2.22 5.87 16.55
C ILE A 321 -3.62 6.45 16.30
N GLY A 322 -4.56 6.28 17.26
CA GLY A 322 -5.91 6.83 17.15
C GLY A 322 -5.92 8.36 17.05
N SER A 323 -5.12 9.04 17.86
CA SER A 323 -4.96 10.50 17.80
C SER A 323 -4.39 10.96 16.47
N THR A 324 -3.49 10.18 15.87
CA THR A 324 -2.88 10.48 14.56
C THR A 324 -3.89 10.34 13.43
N PHE A 325 -4.66 9.26 13.38
CA PHE A 325 -5.72 9.12 12.39
C PHE A 325 -6.81 10.17 12.55
N GLY A 326 -7.15 10.51 13.79
CA GLY A 326 -8.10 11.56 14.11
C GLY A 326 -7.66 12.94 13.64
N ILE A 327 -6.42 13.35 13.94
CA ILE A 327 -5.91 14.67 13.52
C ILE A 327 -5.79 14.77 12.00
N LEU A 328 -5.30 13.72 11.32
CA LEU A 328 -5.23 13.70 9.86
C LEU A 328 -6.62 13.83 9.23
N SER A 329 -7.62 13.13 9.78
CA SER A 329 -9.00 13.21 9.31
C SER A 329 -9.64 14.58 9.57
N ILE A 330 -9.35 15.23 10.70
CA ILE A 330 -9.82 16.60 11.00
C ILE A 330 -9.29 17.61 9.99
N PHE A 331 -8.04 17.46 9.55
CA PHE A 331 -7.47 18.29 8.48
C PHE A 331 -7.97 17.92 7.07
N GLY A 332 -8.92 16.98 6.95
CA GLY A 332 -9.45 16.52 5.67
C GLY A 332 -8.43 15.73 4.84
N ILE A 333 -7.37 15.24 5.48
CA ILE A 333 -6.34 14.45 4.83
C ILE A 333 -6.85 13.01 4.71
N ARG A 334 -6.92 12.51 3.47
CA ARG A 334 -7.30 11.12 3.18
C ARG A 334 -6.29 10.13 3.79
N ILE A 335 -6.77 8.93 4.11
CA ILE A 335 -5.93 7.83 4.56
C ILE A 335 -5.69 6.89 3.39
N ASN A 336 -4.43 6.70 3.04
CA ASN A 336 -4.00 5.76 2.03
C ASN A 336 -3.74 4.37 2.64
N SER A 337 -3.54 3.39 1.78
CA SER A 337 -3.25 2.02 2.18
C SER A 337 -1.94 1.86 2.97
N PHE A 338 -0.90 2.67 2.70
CA PHE A 338 0.34 2.65 3.48
C PHE A 338 0.14 3.09 4.93
N LEU A 339 -0.72 4.07 5.18
CA LEU A 339 -1.07 4.50 6.53
C LEU A 339 -1.78 3.40 7.32
N LEU A 340 -2.38 2.40 6.67
CA LEU A 340 -2.96 1.25 7.37
C LEU A 340 -1.89 0.30 7.95
N ILE A 341 -0.63 0.41 7.51
CA ILE A 341 0.52 -0.33 8.08
C ILE A 341 1.09 0.39 9.31
N LEU A 342 0.86 1.71 9.45
CA LEU A 342 1.31 2.54 10.56
C LEU A 342 1.11 1.90 11.96
N PRO A 343 -0.05 1.28 12.28
CA PRO A 343 -0.27 0.75 13.62
C PRO A 343 0.74 -0.33 14.04
N TYR A 344 1.17 -1.19 13.12
CA TYR A 344 2.15 -2.24 13.41
C TYR A 344 3.52 -1.66 13.74
N LEU A 345 3.94 -0.64 12.98
CA LEU A 345 5.23 0.02 13.15
C LEU A 345 5.29 0.78 14.49
N ILE A 346 4.25 1.57 14.78
CA ILE A 346 4.21 2.40 15.99
C ILE A 346 4.06 1.54 17.24
N LEU A 347 3.26 0.46 17.18
CA LEU A 347 3.13 -0.45 18.32
C LEU A 347 4.46 -1.13 18.67
N GLY A 348 5.27 -1.51 17.67
CA GLY A 348 6.60 -2.07 17.91
C GLY A 348 7.57 -1.09 18.57
N ILE A 349 7.64 0.15 18.06
CA ILE A 349 8.54 1.18 18.60
C ILE A 349 8.08 1.63 20.00
N GLY A 350 6.79 1.91 20.19
CA GLY A 350 6.29 2.44 21.45
C GLY A 350 6.27 1.44 22.61
N VAL A 351 6.15 0.14 22.31
CA VAL A 351 6.27 -0.91 23.33
C VAL A 351 7.71 -1.00 23.86
N ASP A 352 8.73 -0.76 23.03
CA ASP A 352 10.14 -0.74 23.45
C ASP A 352 10.42 0.37 24.48
N ASP A 353 9.94 1.59 24.21
CA ASP A 353 10.06 2.73 25.13
C ASP A 353 9.35 2.46 26.47
N GLY A 354 8.16 1.85 26.42
CA GLY A 354 7.44 1.39 27.61
C GLY A 354 8.20 0.32 28.41
N PHE A 355 8.88 -0.62 27.74
CA PHE A 355 9.70 -1.64 28.39
C PHE A 355 10.94 -1.06 29.07
N LEU A 356 11.62 -0.11 28.44
CA LEU A 356 12.78 0.57 29.04
C LEU A 356 12.41 1.28 30.36
N LEU A 357 11.29 2.00 30.37
CA LEU A 357 10.77 2.65 31.57
C LEU A 357 10.35 1.64 32.65
N MET A 358 9.62 0.60 32.25
CA MET A 358 9.14 -0.46 33.14
C MET A 358 10.30 -1.21 33.81
N LEU A 359 11.31 -1.60 33.04
CA LEU A 359 12.45 -2.37 33.55
C LEU A 359 13.18 -1.59 34.65
N ARG A 360 13.43 -0.30 34.43
CA ARG A 360 14.08 0.55 35.45
C ARG A 360 13.21 0.79 36.67
N TRP A 361 11.92 0.99 36.44
CA TRP A 361 10.96 1.11 37.53
C TRP A 361 10.99 -0.12 38.44
N PHE A 362 11.05 -1.33 37.87
CA PHE A 362 11.12 -2.56 38.66
C PHE A 362 12.47 -2.75 39.35
N GLN A 363 13.59 -2.42 38.70
CA GLN A 363 14.92 -2.49 39.33
C GLN A 363 15.02 -1.57 40.55
N LEU A 364 14.49 -0.35 40.45
CA LEU A 364 14.55 0.64 41.53
C LEU A 364 13.56 0.36 42.67
N ALA A 365 12.56 -0.52 42.47
CA ALA A 365 11.55 -0.82 43.48
C ALA A 365 12.15 -1.39 44.79
N LYS A 366 13.31 -2.06 44.72
CA LYS A 366 14.01 -2.61 45.89
C LYS A 366 14.84 -1.59 46.66
N HIS A 367 15.17 -0.46 46.05
CA HIS A 367 16.08 0.54 46.62
C HIS A 367 15.37 1.82 47.04
N ILE A 368 14.27 2.17 46.39
CA ILE A 368 13.51 3.39 46.65
C ILE A 368 12.05 3.01 46.94
N VAL A 369 11.72 3.00 48.24
CA VAL A 369 10.37 2.67 48.73
C VAL A 369 9.34 3.73 48.34
N GLU A 370 9.73 5.02 48.34
CA GLU A 370 8.82 6.11 48.03
C GLU A 370 8.55 6.20 46.51
N PRO A 371 7.32 5.91 46.02
CA PRO A 371 7.05 5.80 44.58
C PRO A 371 7.27 7.10 43.80
N ARG A 372 7.00 8.25 44.43
CA ARG A 372 7.20 9.57 43.81
C ARG A 372 8.67 9.88 43.57
N LYS A 373 9.54 9.57 44.55
CA LYS A 373 10.99 9.70 44.37
C LYS A 373 11.49 8.70 43.33
N ARG A 374 11.00 7.45 43.35
CA ARG A 374 11.34 6.42 42.37
C ARG A 374 11.06 6.89 40.94
N LEU A 375 9.91 7.53 40.69
CA LEU A 375 9.52 7.99 39.34
C LEU A 375 10.45 9.11 38.85
N LYS A 376 10.82 10.04 39.72
CA LYS A 376 11.78 11.11 39.40
C LYS A 376 13.13 10.54 38.96
N PHE A 377 13.61 9.48 39.61
CA PHE A 377 14.86 8.82 39.23
C PHE A 377 14.73 8.06 37.91
N VAL A 378 13.63 7.34 37.67
CA VAL A 378 13.40 6.65 36.39
C VAL A 378 13.41 7.62 35.22
N ILE A 379 12.64 8.71 35.29
CA ILE A 379 12.56 9.70 34.21
C ILE A 379 13.90 10.40 34.02
N LYS A 380 14.63 10.72 35.10
CA LYS A 380 15.97 11.33 35.04
C LYS A 380 17.00 10.45 34.33
N GLU A 381 16.93 9.13 34.51
CA GLU A 381 17.90 8.21 33.91
C GLU A 381 17.49 7.75 32.50
N MET A 382 16.23 7.39 32.29
CA MET A 382 15.74 6.84 31.02
C MET A 382 15.24 7.88 30.03
N GLY A 383 14.70 9.01 30.53
CA GLY A 383 14.16 10.08 29.69
C GLY A 383 15.11 10.57 28.60
N PRO A 384 16.41 10.82 28.87
CA PRO A 384 17.37 11.19 27.83
C PRO A 384 17.52 10.13 26.73
N SER A 385 17.52 8.84 27.09
CA SER A 385 17.71 7.74 26.13
C SER A 385 16.51 7.63 25.18
N ILE A 386 15.30 7.62 25.75
CA ILE A 386 14.04 7.54 25.00
C ILE A 386 13.87 8.76 24.10
N THR A 387 14.21 9.95 24.61
CA THR A 387 14.10 11.17 23.80
C THR A 387 15.04 11.15 22.60
N VAL A 388 16.26 10.61 22.75
CA VAL A 388 17.19 10.48 21.62
C VAL A 388 16.64 9.50 20.59
N THR A 389 16.17 8.33 21.00
CA THR A 389 15.60 7.33 20.07
C THR A 389 14.37 7.87 19.35
N THR A 390 13.38 8.41 20.06
CA THR A 390 12.18 9.00 19.45
C THR A 390 12.56 10.16 18.53
N LEU A 391 13.43 11.09 18.97
CA LEU A 391 13.82 12.24 18.16
C LEU A 391 14.52 11.80 16.86
N THR A 392 15.40 10.80 16.92
CA THR A 392 16.03 10.27 15.70
C THR A 392 15.01 9.64 14.74
N ASN A 393 14.01 8.93 15.26
CA ASN A 393 12.94 8.36 14.43
C ASN A 393 12.04 9.44 13.82
N VAL A 394 11.63 10.45 14.61
CA VAL A 394 10.81 11.56 14.14
C VAL A 394 11.55 12.38 13.07
N ILE A 395 12.84 12.63 13.23
CA ILE A 395 13.65 13.32 12.21
C ILE A 395 13.77 12.43 10.96
N SER A 396 14.02 11.14 11.09
CA SER A 396 14.14 10.21 9.96
C SER A 396 12.84 10.18 9.12
N PHE A 397 11.69 10.01 9.76
CA PHE A 397 10.39 10.08 9.07
C PHE A 397 10.05 11.50 8.61
N GLY A 398 10.49 12.54 9.33
CA GLY A 398 10.37 13.93 8.90
C GLY A 398 11.14 14.21 7.61
N VAL A 399 12.35 13.67 7.45
CA VAL A 399 13.11 13.71 6.19
C VAL A 399 12.37 12.95 5.09
N GLY A 400 11.81 11.79 5.41
CA GLY A 400 10.96 11.03 4.48
C GLY A 400 9.72 11.79 4.01
N ALA A 401 9.18 12.72 4.82
CA ALA A 401 8.05 13.57 4.43
C ALA A 401 8.43 14.64 3.37
N PHE A 402 9.72 14.85 3.07
CA PHE A 402 10.14 15.68 1.93
C PHE A 402 10.24 14.91 0.62
N THR A 403 9.96 13.60 0.62
CA THR A 403 9.92 12.80 -0.61
C THR A 403 8.88 13.37 -1.58
N PRO A 404 9.19 13.50 -2.88
CA PRO A 404 8.30 14.14 -3.83
C PRO A 404 7.06 13.31 -4.19
N THR A 405 7.04 12.00 -3.86
CA THR A 405 5.91 11.10 -4.08
C THR A 405 4.84 11.25 -2.99
N PRO A 406 3.61 11.69 -3.32
CA PRO A 406 2.59 12.02 -2.33
C PRO A 406 2.21 10.91 -1.35
N GLU A 407 2.09 9.65 -1.80
CA GLU A 407 1.67 8.55 -0.90
C GLU A 407 2.73 8.23 0.16
N ILE A 408 4.01 8.27 -0.22
CA ILE A 408 5.15 8.02 0.70
C ILE A 408 5.28 9.20 1.66
N ARG A 409 5.18 10.43 1.14
CA ARG A 409 5.19 11.65 1.96
C ARG A 409 4.12 11.61 3.05
N LEU A 410 2.90 11.23 2.69
CA LEU A 410 1.78 11.10 3.61
C LEU A 410 2.07 10.08 4.73
N PHE A 411 2.58 8.91 4.35
CA PHE A 411 2.95 7.85 5.29
C PHE A 411 4.04 8.31 6.27
N CYS A 412 5.11 8.92 5.77
CA CYS A 412 6.19 9.44 6.58
C CYS A 412 5.72 10.56 7.52
N PHE A 413 4.91 11.49 7.03
CA PHE A 413 4.33 12.56 7.83
C PHE A 413 3.43 12.03 8.96
N GLY A 414 2.51 11.11 8.64
CA GLY A 414 1.66 10.46 9.64
C GLY A 414 2.47 9.67 10.69
N THR A 415 3.54 8.99 10.26
CA THR A 415 4.43 8.25 11.16
C THR A 415 5.19 9.16 12.13
N ALA A 416 5.71 10.29 11.65
CA ALA A 416 6.38 11.28 12.49
C ALA A 416 5.44 11.86 13.56
N ILE A 417 4.18 12.14 13.19
CA ILE A 417 3.14 12.61 14.12
C ILE A 417 2.84 11.52 15.16
N ALA A 418 2.63 10.27 14.74
CA ALA A 418 2.32 9.17 15.65
C ALA A 418 3.43 8.91 16.67
N LEU A 419 4.69 8.91 16.25
CA LEU A 419 5.83 8.78 17.15
C LEU A 419 5.94 9.95 18.14
N THR A 420 5.62 11.16 17.69
CA THR A 420 5.62 12.34 18.56
C THR A 420 4.54 12.23 19.63
N PHE A 421 3.33 11.81 19.26
CA PHE A 421 2.25 11.58 20.23
C PHE A 421 2.55 10.42 21.17
N ASP A 422 3.13 9.33 20.67
CA ASP A 422 3.51 8.17 21.48
C ASP A 422 4.50 8.57 22.59
N TYR A 423 5.56 9.32 22.24
CA TYR A 423 6.52 9.86 23.19
C TYR A 423 5.88 10.76 24.25
N ILE A 424 4.98 11.66 23.84
CA ILE A 424 4.24 12.51 24.78
C ILE A 424 3.43 11.63 25.73
N LEU A 425 2.68 10.66 25.22
CA LEU A 425 1.85 9.76 26.02
C LEU A 425 2.68 8.84 26.94
N GLN A 426 3.88 8.42 26.55
CA GLN A 426 4.77 7.66 27.45
C GLN A 426 5.23 8.52 28.65
N LEU A 427 5.45 9.81 28.47
CA LEU A 427 5.79 10.69 29.58
C LEU A 427 4.57 11.13 30.40
N THR A 428 3.46 11.45 29.75
CA THR A 428 2.31 12.10 30.41
C THR A 428 1.19 11.15 30.83
N LEU A 429 1.11 9.95 30.25
CA LEU A 429 0.09 8.95 30.57
C LEU A 429 0.71 7.69 31.19
N PHE A 430 1.72 7.08 30.55
CA PHE A 430 2.34 5.85 31.05
C PHE A 430 3.04 6.04 32.40
N CYS A 431 3.83 7.11 32.56
CA CYS A 431 4.53 7.41 33.81
C CYS A 431 3.58 7.62 35.02
N PRO A 432 2.48 8.38 34.92
CA PRO A 432 1.45 8.42 35.97
C PRO A 432 0.79 7.08 36.25
N ILE A 433 0.51 6.25 35.24
CA ILE A 433 -0.06 4.91 35.45
C ILE A 433 0.92 4.01 36.21
N MET A 434 2.22 4.07 35.90
CA MET A 434 3.25 3.38 36.70
C MET A 434 3.22 3.84 38.16
N LEU A 435 3.09 5.14 38.43
CA LEU A 435 2.98 5.65 39.80
C LEU A 435 1.70 5.17 40.51
N PHE A 436 0.59 5.11 39.79
CA PHE A 436 -0.67 4.58 40.29
C PHE A 436 -0.57 3.09 40.61
N SER A 437 0.09 2.31 39.77
CA SER A 437 0.34 0.87 39.99
C SER A 437 1.10 0.60 41.28
N ALA A 438 1.95 1.54 41.72
CA ALA A 438 2.71 1.44 42.96
C ALA A 438 1.83 1.36 44.21
N LYS A 439 0.59 1.87 44.16
CA LYS A 439 -0.35 1.80 45.30
C LYS A 439 -0.78 0.36 45.60
N PHE A 440 -0.71 -0.53 44.61
CA PHE A 440 -1.05 -1.93 44.73
C PHE A 440 0.15 -2.83 45.06
N GLU A 441 1.36 -2.25 45.20
CA GLU A 441 2.53 -2.99 45.68
C GLU A 441 2.32 -3.33 47.16
N ASN A 442 2.38 -4.63 47.50
CA ASN A 442 2.04 -5.10 48.85
C ASN A 442 2.90 -4.43 49.94
N SER A 443 2.25 -3.78 50.91
CA SER A 443 2.84 -3.20 52.13
C SER A 443 3.61 -4.20 53.01
N SER A 444 3.57 -5.50 52.71
CA SER A 444 4.27 -6.56 53.46
C SER A 444 5.81 -6.45 53.36
N LEU A 445 6.34 -5.88 52.26
CA LEU A 445 7.78 -5.61 52.11
C LEU A 445 8.25 -4.41 52.96
N ASN A 446 7.35 -3.51 53.38
CA ASN A 446 7.68 -2.34 54.20
C ASN A 446 7.97 -2.68 55.67
N LYS A 447 7.72 -3.92 56.12
CA LYS A 447 7.92 -4.33 57.52
C LYS A 447 9.30 -4.94 57.83
N LYS A 448 10.13 -5.29 56.83
CA LYS A 448 11.38 -6.06 57.03
C LYS A 448 12.69 -5.37 56.65
N GLN A 449 12.68 -4.09 56.29
CA GLN A 449 13.93 -3.37 55.96
C GLN A 449 14.16 -2.18 56.91
N PRO A 450 15.41 -1.95 57.35
CA PRO A 450 15.70 -0.79 58.19
C PRO A 450 15.36 0.48 57.43
N LYS A 451 14.57 1.36 58.05
CA LYS A 451 14.41 2.74 57.62
C LYS A 451 15.79 3.37 57.60
N VAL A 452 16.42 3.44 56.44
CA VAL A 452 17.53 4.37 56.25
C VAL A 452 16.87 5.75 56.16
N ASP A 453 16.99 6.54 57.21
CA ASP A 453 16.62 7.94 57.18
C ASP A 453 17.49 8.66 56.13
N LEU A 454 16.92 8.78 54.93
CA LEU A 454 17.58 9.30 53.74
C LEU A 454 17.55 10.85 53.75
N ILE A 455 18.25 11.46 54.69
CA ILE A 455 18.86 12.79 54.50
C ILE A 455 20.26 12.56 53.91
N ILE A 456 20.30 11.97 52.71
CA ILE A 456 21.56 11.75 51.99
C ILE A 456 21.44 12.43 50.64
N ASN A 457 22.17 13.55 50.54
CA ASN A 457 22.46 14.37 49.36
C ASN A 457 22.33 13.56 48.04
N GLU A 458 21.50 14.00 47.08
CA GLU A 458 21.18 13.26 45.83
C GLU A 458 22.43 12.76 45.08
N ASN A 459 23.56 13.48 45.23
CA ASN A 459 24.85 13.14 44.65
C ASN A 459 25.50 11.88 45.27
N LYS A 460 25.31 11.63 46.58
CA LYS A 460 25.78 10.41 47.25
C LYS A 460 24.89 9.20 46.93
N MET A 461 23.57 9.37 46.80
CA MET A 461 22.67 8.29 46.38
C MET A 461 22.95 7.86 44.93
N SER A 462 23.14 8.83 44.03
CA SER A 462 23.58 8.59 42.66
C SER A 462 24.93 7.88 42.64
N ALA A 463 25.88 8.26 43.50
CA ALA A 463 27.19 7.62 43.59
C ALA A 463 27.14 6.20 44.20
N VAL A 464 26.25 5.91 45.15
CA VAL A 464 26.08 4.56 45.74
C VAL A 464 25.40 3.61 44.74
N ILE A 465 24.38 4.08 44.02
CA ILE A 465 23.70 3.33 42.95
C ILE A 465 24.65 3.12 41.75
N ARG A 466 25.54 4.08 41.47
CA ARG A 466 26.54 4.00 40.38
C ARG A 466 27.81 3.23 40.77
N LYS A 467 28.18 3.15 42.06
CA LYS A 467 29.33 2.37 42.59
C LYS A 467 29.01 0.90 42.83
N ARG A 468 27.75 0.53 43.10
CA ARG A 468 27.32 -0.87 43.04
C ARG A 468 27.25 -1.27 41.57
N LYS A 469 28.33 -1.89 41.07
CA LYS A 469 28.46 -2.43 39.71
C LYS A 469 27.13 -3.08 39.29
N TYR A 470 26.59 -2.61 38.17
CA TYR A 470 25.54 -3.23 37.37
C TYR A 470 25.52 -4.76 37.52
N SER A 471 24.67 -5.28 38.39
CA SER A 471 24.09 -6.60 38.22
C SER A 471 22.69 -6.38 37.64
N PRO A 472 22.38 -6.88 36.43
CA PRO A 472 21.11 -6.58 35.74
C PRO A 472 19.85 -6.97 36.53
N PHE A 473 20.02 -7.77 37.58
CA PHE A 473 19.00 -8.33 38.44
C PHE A 473 19.65 -8.67 39.79
N GLU A 474 19.20 -8.11 40.91
CA GLU A 474 19.42 -8.70 42.24
C GLU A 474 18.16 -9.50 42.58
N ALA A 475 18.20 -10.82 42.45
CA ALA A 475 17.06 -11.69 42.76
C ALA A 475 16.82 -11.76 44.28
N ASN A 476 15.56 -11.91 44.68
CA ASN A 476 15.24 -12.17 46.09
C ASN A 476 15.58 -13.64 46.40
N ASN A 477 16.54 -13.89 47.29
CA ASN A 477 17.09 -15.23 47.58
C ASN A 477 16.09 -16.21 48.24
N ASN A 478 14.87 -15.76 48.58
CA ASN A 478 13.92 -16.55 49.35
C ASN A 478 13.11 -17.57 48.52
N ASP A 479 13.07 -17.45 47.19
CA ASP A 479 12.33 -18.37 46.31
C ASP A 479 13.27 -19.23 45.47
N LYS A 480 13.29 -20.55 45.72
CA LYS A 480 14.17 -21.52 45.03
C LYS A 480 14.00 -21.53 43.51
N ILE A 481 12.79 -21.30 42.99
CA ILE A 481 12.48 -21.32 41.55
C ILE A 481 12.99 -20.04 40.87
N ASN A 482 12.74 -18.87 41.46
CA ASN A 482 13.18 -17.57 40.93
C ASN A 482 14.71 -17.47 40.95
N GLY A 483 15.36 -18.03 41.97
CA GLY A 483 16.81 -18.14 42.05
C GLY A 483 17.43 -19.03 40.97
N TRP A 484 16.75 -20.09 40.52
CA TRP A 484 17.25 -20.97 39.45
C TRP A 484 17.19 -20.30 38.07
N ILE A 485 16.06 -19.66 37.74
CA ILE A 485 15.88 -18.92 36.48
C ILE A 485 16.89 -17.79 36.39
N TYR A 486 17.05 -17.02 37.48
CA TYR A 486 18.05 -15.97 37.58
C TYR A 486 19.48 -16.50 37.37
N LYS A 487 19.87 -17.57 38.06
CA LYS A 487 21.21 -18.17 37.90
C LYS A 487 21.47 -18.62 36.47
N LYS A 488 20.47 -19.19 35.77
CA LYS A 488 20.58 -19.56 34.35
C LYS A 488 20.74 -18.33 33.46
N LEU A 489 19.88 -17.32 33.57
CA LEU A 489 19.96 -16.09 32.77
C LEU A 489 21.30 -15.38 32.99
N ASN A 490 21.74 -15.26 34.24
CA ASN A 490 23.01 -14.61 34.55
C ASN A 490 24.21 -15.43 34.06
N LYS A 491 24.12 -16.76 34.05
CA LYS A 491 25.13 -17.63 33.42
C LYS A 491 25.18 -17.42 31.91
N ILE A 492 24.03 -17.27 31.24
CA ILE A 492 23.93 -16.98 29.80
C ILE A 492 24.54 -15.60 29.49
N ILE A 493 24.20 -14.56 30.26
CA ILE A 493 24.76 -13.22 30.07
C ILE A 493 26.27 -13.21 30.31
N LYS A 494 26.75 -13.86 31.37
CA LYS A 494 28.20 -13.99 31.64
C LYS A 494 28.92 -14.77 30.54
N LEU A 495 28.30 -15.83 30.02
CA LEU A 495 28.83 -16.59 28.88
C LEU A 495 28.89 -15.71 27.62
N TYR A 496 27.84 -14.93 27.35
CA TYR A 496 27.79 -13.99 26.23
C TYR A 496 28.87 -12.91 26.34
N ILE A 497 29.06 -12.33 27.52
CA ILE A 497 30.14 -11.36 27.78
C ILE A 497 31.52 -12.01 27.63
N TYR A 498 31.70 -13.23 28.13
CA TYR A 498 32.95 -13.98 28.00
C TYR A 498 33.27 -14.28 26.52
N LEU A 499 32.26 -14.71 25.75
CA LEU A 499 32.39 -14.92 24.30
C LEU A 499 32.77 -13.63 23.58
N LEU A 500 32.06 -12.53 23.82
CA LEU A 500 32.37 -11.21 23.22
C LEU A 500 33.77 -10.70 23.55
N ASN A 501 34.26 -10.94 24.77
CA ASN A 501 35.57 -10.49 25.21
C ASN A 501 36.72 -11.38 24.71
N THR A 502 36.42 -12.54 24.12
CA THR A 502 37.42 -13.45 23.57
C THR A 502 37.93 -12.91 22.23
N ARG A 503 39.25 -12.68 22.10
CA ARG A 503 39.85 -12.10 20.87
C ARG A 503 39.54 -12.89 19.60
N CYS A 504 39.53 -14.22 19.67
CA CYS A 504 39.20 -15.07 18.54
C CYS A 504 37.75 -14.89 18.08
N PHE A 505 36.80 -14.82 19.03
CA PHE A 505 35.40 -14.59 18.72
C PHE A 505 35.19 -13.20 18.11
N PHE A 506 35.86 -12.17 18.64
CA PHE A 506 35.84 -10.83 18.07
C PHE A 506 36.33 -10.81 16.60
N LEU A 507 37.45 -11.48 16.31
CA LEU A 507 37.95 -11.61 14.93
C LEU A 507 36.96 -12.34 14.02
N VAL A 508 36.39 -13.46 14.49
CA VAL A 508 35.36 -14.19 13.74
C VAL A 508 34.14 -13.31 13.47
N THR A 509 33.66 -12.54 14.46
CA THR A 509 32.52 -11.64 14.26
C THR A 509 32.81 -10.54 13.25
N ILE A 510 34.04 -10.00 13.21
CA ILE A 510 34.44 -9.03 12.19
C ILE A 510 34.45 -9.68 10.81
N VAL A 511 35.04 -10.87 10.66
CA VAL A 511 35.07 -11.58 9.38
C VAL A 511 33.65 -11.89 8.90
N CYS A 512 32.77 -12.37 9.78
CA CYS A 512 31.37 -12.60 9.45
C CYS A 512 30.64 -11.31 9.06
N LEU A 513 30.93 -10.19 9.73
CA LEU A 513 30.32 -8.89 9.41
C LEU A 513 30.83 -8.35 8.07
N LEU A 514 32.11 -8.52 7.76
CA LEU A 514 32.68 -8.17 6.45
C LEU A 514 32.10 -9.04 5.33
N PHE A 515 31.92 -10.35 5.59
CA PHE A 515 31.25 -11.24 4.65
C PHE A 515 29.77 -10.86 4.44
N TYR A 516 29.06 -10.55 5.53
CA TYR A 516 27.68 -10.04 5.44
C TYR A 516 27.58 -8.75 4.64
N LEU A 517 28.49 -7.79 4.87
CA LEU A 517 28.56 -6.55 4.10
C LEU A 517 28.87 -6.81 2.62
N TYR A 518 29.79 -7.74 2.31
CA TYR A 518 30.07 -8.14 0.93
C TYR A 518 28.82 -8.68 0.23
N VAL A 519 28.12 -9.63 0.86
CA VAL A 519 26.86 -10.19 0.31
C VAL A 519 25.78 -9.11 0.17
N ALA A 520 25.66 -8.21 1.14
CA ALA A 520 24.71 -7.11 1.09
C ALA A 520 25.01 -6.15 -0.07
N ILE A 521 26.27 -5.80 -0.32
CA ILE A 521 26.69 -4.95 -1.44
C ILE A 521 26.41 -5.65 -2.77
N VAL A 522 26.76 -6.93 -2.90
CA VAL A 522 26.44 -7.72 -4.11
C VAL A 522 24.92 -7.78 -4.34
N GLY A 523 24.13 -7.95 -3.28
CA GLY A 523 22.67 -7.93 -3.35
C GLY A 523 22.12 -6.57 -3.79
N LEU A 524 22.70 -5.47 -3.30
CA LEU A 524 22.34 -4.10 -3.70
C LEU A 524 22.69 -3.83 -5.18
N LEU A 525 23.81 -4.35 -5.68
CA LEU A 525 24.18 -4.19 -7.09
C LEU A 525 23.27 -4.99 -8.04
N ASN A 526 22.67 -6.08 -7.56
CA ASN A 526 21.82 -6.98 -8.35
C ASN A 526 20.31 -6.71 -8.16
N ILE A 527 19.92 -5.65 -7.45
CA ILE A 527 18.49 -5.37 -7.19
C ILE A 527 17.82 -4.80 -8.44
N ASN A 528 16.85 -5.53 -9.00
CA ASN A 528 16.04 -5.05 -10.12
C ASN A 528 14.87 -4.20 -9.60
N SER A 529 14.80 -2.94 -10.02
CA SER A 529 13.70 -2.02 -9.70
C SER A 529 12.50 -2.27 -10.62
N LYS A 530 11.74 -3.35 -10.37
CA LYS A 530 10.44 -3.60 -11.05
C LYS A 530 9.34 -3.79 -10.02
N LEU A 531 8.32 -2.93 -10.08
CA LEU A 531 7.11 -3.06 -9.27
C LEU A 531 6.06 -3.84 -10.06
N ASP A 532 5.93 -5.12 -9.78
CA ASP A 532 4.93 -5.98 -10.43
C ASP A 532 3.56 -5.81 -9.76
N LEU A 533 2.51 -5.54 -10.54
CA LEU A 533 1.12 -5.47 -10.06
C LEU A 533 0.69 -6.74 -9.30
N ASN A 534 1.22 -7.90 -9.70
CA ASN A 534 0.98 -9.20 -9.08
C ASN A 534 1.42 -9.31 -7.61
N LYS A 535 2.32 -8.44 -7.15
CA LYS A 535 2.79 -8.40 -5.76
C LYS A 535 1.94 -7.47 -4.89
N ILE A 536 1.18 -6.56 -5.50
CA ILE A 536 0.36 -5.57 -4.80
C ILE A 536 -1.08 -6.07 -4.67
N LEU A 537 -1.57 -6.83 -5.65
CA LEU A 537 -2.92 -7.37 -5.65
C LEU A 537 -3.12 -8.54 -4.66
N PRO A 538 -4.32 -8.67 -4.06
CA PRO A 538 -4.70 -9.84 -3.28
C PRO A 538 -4.44 -11.15 -4.03
N ARG A 539 -4.04 -12.20 -3.32
CA ARG A 539 -3.67 -13.49 -3.95
C ARG A 539 -4.84 -14.14 -4.70
N ASP A 540 -6.05 -13.94 -4.22
CA ASP A 540 -7.33 -14.45 -4.72
C ASP A 540 -7.96 -13.58 -5.82
N SER A 541 -7.39 -12.39 -6.09
CA SER A 541 -7.95 -11.48 -7.08
C SER A 541 -7.77 -12.02 -8.50
N LYS A 542 -8.89 -12.15 -9.24
CA LYS A 542 -8.90 -12.45 -10.69
C LYS A 542 -8.15 -11.41 -11.52
N MET A 543 -7.88 -10.22 -10.97
CA MET A 543 -7.04 -9.20 -11.62
C MET A 543 -5.59 -9.62 -11.83
N ARG A 544 -5.08 -10.59 -11.05
CA ARG A 544 -3.71 -11.07 -11.24
C ARG A 544 -3.56 -11.77 -12.59
N GLU A 545 -4.52 -12.61 -12.94
CA GLU A 545 -4.57 -13.24 -14.26
C GLU A 545 -4.65 -12.17 -15.34
N SER A 546 -5.67 -11.31 -15.29
CA SER A 546 -5.89 -10.25 -16.27
C SER A 546 -4.66 -9.34 -16.48
N SER A 547 -3.93 -9.00 -15.40
CA SER A 547 -2.69 -8.23 -15.47
C SER A 547 -1.55 -8.96 -16.18
N LEU A 548 -1.39 -10.27 -15.92
CA LEU A 548 -0.41 -11.11 -16.61
C LEU A 548 -0.74 -11.25 -18.09
N LEU A 549 -2.03 -11.32 -18.43
CA LEU A 549 -2.48 -11.42 -19.81
C LEU A 549 -2.14 -10.15 -20.59
N LEU A 550 -2.38 -8.97 -20.01
CA LEU A 550 -2.01 -7.69 -20.61
C LEU A 550 -0.50 -7.57 -20.83
N GLU A 551 0.30 -7.92 -19.82
CA GLU A 551 1.76 -7.85 -19.90
C GLU A 551 2.28 -8.77 -21.02
N LYS A 552 1.78 -10.02 -21.08
CA LYS A 552 2.27 -11.02 -22.04
C LYS A 552 1.76 -10.83 -23.46
N GLN A 553 0.53 -10.36 -23.67
CA GLN A 553 -0.08 -10.29 -25.00
C GLN A 553 -0.24 -8.88 -25.54
N VAL A 554 -0.56 -7.89 -24.71
CA VAL A 554 -0.83 -6.53 -25.19
C VAL A 554 0.46 -5.72 -25.21
N TRP A 555 1.12 -5.58 -24.05
CA TRP A 555 2.30 -4.73 -23.92
C TRP A 555 3.55 -5.30 -24.59
N SER A 556 3.61 -6.61 -24.81
CA SER A 556 4.66 -7.24 -25.62
C SER A 556 4.57 -6.87 -27.11
N ASN A 557 3.36 -6.56 -27.60
CA ASN A 557 3.11 -6.27 -29.01
C ASN A 557 3.28 -4.79 -29.35
N TYR A 558 2.74 -3.88 -28.53
CA TYR A 558 2.94 -2.44 -28.67
C TYR A 558 2.41 -1.67 -27.45
N LEU A 559 2.89 -0.44 -27.30
CA LEU A 559 2.30 0.57 -26.41
C LEU A 559 1.89 1.79 -27.26
N PRO A 560 0.61 2.19 -27.30
CA PRO A 560 0.22 3.37 -28.05
C PRO A 560 0.78 4.63 -27.38
N ILE A 561 1.48 5.46 -28.17
CA ILE A 561 2.01 6.75 -27.75
C ILE A 561 1.15 7.83 -28.40
N THR A 562 0.72 8.82 -27.63
CA THR A 562 0.04 10.00 -28.14
C THR A 562 0.97 11.18 -27.99
N VAL A 563 1.43 11.73 -29.11
CA VAL A 563 2.25 12.93 -29.14
C VAL A 563 1.32 14.13 -29.30
N LEU A 564 1.41 15.09 -28.39
CA LEU A 564 0.70 16.35 -28.47
C LEU A 564 1.67 17.44 -28.91
N VAL A 565 1.31 18.19 -29.95
CA VAL A 565 2.06 19.37 -30.37
C VAL A 565 1.37 20.59 -29.76
N GLU A 566 2.11 21.37 -28.96
CA GLU A 566 1.57 22.60 -28.37
C GLU A 566 1.45 23.71 -29.42
N GLY A 567 0.24 24.23 -29.58
CA GLY A 567 -0.08 25.32 -30.49
C GLY A 567 -0.45 24.85 -31.91
N PRO A 568 -1.33 25.59 -32.61
CA PRO A 568 -1.72 25.23 -33.97
C PRO A 568 -0.56 25.42 -34.93
N LEU A 569 -0.29 24.42 -35.76
CA LEU A 569 0.66 24.49 -36.87
C LEU A 569 0.11 25.43 -37.96
N ASN A 570 0.94 26.31 -38.51
CA ASN A 570 0.57 27.07 -39.69
C ASN A 570 0.70 26.20 -40.94
N ILE A 571 -0.40 25.56 -41.33
CA ILE A 571 -0.50 24.65 -42.48
C ILE A 571 -0.09 25.35 -43.78
N SER A 572 -0.23 26.67 -43.88
CA SER A 572 0.16 27.45 -45.07
C SER A 572 1.67 27.64 -45.20
N SER A 573 2.46 27.36 -44.15
CA SER A 573 3.91 27.51 -44.17
C SER A 573 4.60 26.19 -44.47
N ASN A 574 5.16 26.06 -45.67
CA ASN A 574 5.93 24.86 -46.08
C ASN A 574 7.02 24.53 -45.06
N LYS A 575 7.76 25.52 -44.55
CA LYS A 575 8.83 25.31 -43.57
C LYS A 575 8.35 24.70 -42.24
N GLN A 576 7.14 25.03 -41.78
CA GLN A 576 6.60 24.42 -40.56
C GLN A 576 6.09 23.01 -40.82
N MET A 577 5.47 22.78 -41.99
CA MET A 577 4.99 21.47 -42.39
C MET A 577 6.14 20.49 -42.64
N ASP A 578 7.23 20.94 -43.26
CA ASP A 578 8.44 20.13 -43.48
C ASP A 578 9.03 19.65 -42.14
N LYS A 579 9.10 20.54 -41.14
CA LYS A 579 9.53 20.17 -39.78
C LYS A 579 8.59 19.19 -39.08
N PHE A 580 7.29 19.34 -39.29
CA PHE A 580 6.30 18.42 -38.72
C PHE A 580 6.46 17.03 -39.33
N TRP A 581 6.67 16.94 -40.65
CA TRP A 581 6.93 15.67 -41.31
C TRP A 581 8.26 15.06 -40.92
N GLU A 582 9.32 15.86 -40.79
CA GLU A 582 10.62 15.41 -40.26
C GLU A 582 10.48 14.78 -38.86
N MET A 583 9.70 15.40 -37.97
CA MET A 583 9.39 14.84 -36.64
C MET A 583 8.64 13.49 -36.75
N VAL A 584 7.67 13.39 -37.65
CA VAL A 584 6.91 12.14 -37.86
C VAL A 584 7.83 11.04 -38.40
N ASP A 585 8.67 11.34 -39.39
CA ASP A 585 9.64 10.42 -39.97
C ASP A 585 10.67 9.95 -38.92
N GLU A 586 11.09 10.85 -38.02
CA GLU A 586 11.97 10.50 -36.90
C GLU A 586 11.31 9.46 -35.99
N PHE A 587 10.05 9.65 -35.57
CA PHE A 587 9.31 8.67 -34.78
C PHE A 587 9.08 7.33 -35.50
N GLU A 588 8.87 7.37 -36.81
CA GLU A 588 8.67 6.17 -37.63
C GLU A 588 9.96 5.38 -37.85
N SER A 589 11.11 6.07 -37.93
CA SER A 589 12.43 5.45 -38.12
C SER A 589 13.02 4.81 -36.86
N MET A 590 12.40 5.00 -35.68
CA MET A 590 12.91 4.43 -34.43
C MET A 590 12.88 2.88 -34.46
N PRO A 591 13.90 2.20 -33.89
CA PRO A 591 14.11 0.76 -34.04
C PRO A 591 12.99 -0.14 -33.47
N ASN A 592 12.15 0.39 -32.56
CA ASN A 592 11.03 -0.33 -31.96
C ASN A 592 9.66 0.24 -32.40
N SER A 593 9.65 1.12 -33.40
CA SER A 593 8.43 1.63 -34.02
C SER A 593 7.87 0.60 -34.97
N LYS A 594 6.54 0.55 -35.10
CA LYS A 594 5.88 -0.22 -36.17
C LYS A 594 5.88 0.54 -37.51
N GLY A 595 6.60 1.67 -37.60
CA GLY A 595 6.71 2.49 -38.80
C GLY A 595 5.37 3.12 -39.24
N ASN A 596 5.27 3.43 -40.54
CA ASN A 596 4.12 4.10 -41.16
C ASN A 596 2.79 3.32 -41.09
N PHE A 597 2.80 2.06 -40.62
CA PHE A 597 1.63 1.18 -40.58
C PHE A 597 0.51 1.62 -39.63
N ARG A 598 0.71 2.61 -38.74
CA ARG A 598 -0.26 3.01 -37.70
C ARG A 598 -0.39 4.53 -37.51
N LYS A 599 -0.52 5.27 -38.60
CA LYS A 599 -0.65 6.73 -38.55
C LYS A 599 -2.13 7.16 -38.47
N LYS A 600 -2.48 7.94 -37.45
CA LYS A 600 -3.72 8.71 -37.41
C LYS A 600 -3.40 10.12 -36.96
N ILE A 601 -3.37 11.06 -37.90
CA ILE A 601 -3.21 12.48 -37.62
C ILE A 601 -4.61 13.02 -37.33
N ILE A 602 -4.81 13.56 -36.12
CA ILE A 602 -6.08 14.11 -35.64
C ILE A 602 -5.90 15.59 -35.39
#